data_AF-A0A537R5N7-F1
#
_entry.id   AF-A0A537R5N7-F1
#
_cell.length_a   1.000
_cell.length_b   1.000
_cell.length_c   1.000
_cell.angle_alpha   90.00
_cell.angle_beta   90.00
_cell.angle_gamma   90.00
#
_symmetry.space_group_name_H-M   'P 1'
#
loop_
_entity.id
_entity.type
_entity.pdbx_description
1 polymer ?
#
loop_
_entity_poly.entity_id
_entity_poly.type
_entity_poly.pdbx_seq_one_letter_code
_entity_poly.pdbx_strand_id
1 'polypeptide(L)' 'MFLRCKVRRKDGKQHRYWSVVENTRVAGGRMVQRHVMYLGEINDLQELAAVCFGTQLGPHHRSEQKY' A
#
# COMPACT_ATOMS: atom_id res chain seq x y z
N MET A 1 -11.33 -7.11 -17.01
CA MET A 1 -10.12 -7.20 -16.16
C MET A 1 -10.40 -6.50 -14.85
N PHE A 2 -9.86 -6.96 -13.73
CA PHE A 2 -10.02 -6.36 -12.40
C PHE A 2 -8.78 -6.60 -11.54
N LEU A 3 -8.62 -5.83 -10.47
CA LEU A 3 -7.55 -5.99 -9.49
C LEU A 3 -7.92 -6.98 -8.40
N ARG A 4 -7.01 -7.91 -8.09
CA ARG A 4 -7.14 -8.87 -6.99
C ARG A 4 -6.03 -8.63 -5.97
N CYS A 5 -6.45 -8.34 -4.73
CA CYS A 5 -5.55 -8.20 -3.57
C CYS A 5 -5.42 -9.54 -2.84
N LYS A 6 -4.20 -9.90 -2.44
CA LYS A 6 -3.90 -11.01 -1.55
C LYS A 6 -3.11 -10.50 -0.35
N VAL A 7 -3.67 -10.73 0.83
CA VAL A 7 -3.06 -10.36 2.10
C VAL A 7 -2.29 -11.54 2.65
N ARG A 8 -1.02 -11.34 2.98
CA ARG A 8 -0.17 -12.34 3.63
C ARG A 8 0.50 -11.73 4.85
N ARG A 9 0.57 -12.47 5.96
CA ARG A 9 1.45 -12.11 7.08
C ARG A 9 2.82 -12.73 6.87
N LYS A 10 3.87 -11.91 6.94
CA LYS A 10 5.28 -12.33 6.84
C LYS A 10 6.08 -11.39 7.73
N ASP A 11 7.09 -11.91 8.43
CA ASP A 11 8.03 -11.10 9.23
C ASP A 11 7.33 -10.16 10.26
N GLY A 12 6.19 -10.59 10.81
CA GLY A 12 5.38 -9.81 11.74
C GLY A 12 4.57 -8.66 11.10
N LYS A 13 4.66 -8.45 9.79
CA LYS A 13 3.95 -7.40 9.05
C LYS A 13 2.91 -7.98 8.09
N GLN A 14 1.94 -7.15 7.72
CA GLN A 14 0.95 -7.49 6.72
C GLN A 14 1.43 -7.00 5.35
N HIS A 15 1.49 -7.90 4.38
CA HIS A 15 1.92 -7.65 3.01
C HIS A 15 0.73 -7.78 2.08
N ARG A 16 0.43 -6.72 1.32
CA ARG A 16 -0.65 -6.68 0.33
C ARG A 16 -0.08 -6.82 -1.08
N TYR A 17 -0.35 -7.97 -1.70
CA TYR A 17 0.05 -8.25 -3.08
C TYR A 17 -1.10 -8.00 -4.04
N TRP A 18 -0.82 -7.28 -5.12
CA TRP A 18 -1.81 -6.98 -6.14
C TRP A 18 -1.52 -7.73 -7.44
N SER A 19 -2.59 -8.14 -8.13
CA SER A 19 -2.51 -8.75 -9.44
C SER A 19 -3.67 -8.29 -10.32
N VAL A 20 -3.42 -8.14 -11.61
CA VAL A 20 -4.46 -7.91 -12.62
C VAL A 20 -4.97 -9.27 -13.06
N VAL A 21 -6.28 -9.45 -12.96
CA VAL A 21 -6.99 -10.69 -13.30
C VAL A 21 -7.98 -10.42 -14.41
N GLU A 22 -8.09 -11.34 -15.35
CA GLU A 22 -9.12 -11.34 -16.37
C GLU A 22 -10.05 -12.55 -16.21
N ASN A 23 -11.29 -12.38 -16.68
CA ASN A 23 -12.23 -13.49 -16.80
C ASN A 23 -12.17 -14.03 -18.22
N THR A 24 -11.80 -15.30 -18.37
CA THR A 24 -11.78 -15.99 -19.65
C THR A 24 -12.94 -16.98 -19.68
N ARG A 25 -13.78 -16.92 -20.72
CA ARG A 25 -14.81 -17.95 -20.96
C ARG A 25 -14.12 -19.23 -21.44
N VAL A 26 -14.48 -20.35 -20.84
CA VAL A 26 -13.99 -21.68 -21.23
C VAL A 26 -15.17 -22.56 -21.64
N ALA A 27 -14.85 -23.68 -22.30
CA ALA A 27 -15.85 -24.64 -22.74
C ALA A 27 -16.77 -25.09 -21.59
N GLY A 28 -18.05 -25.28 -21.94
CA GLY A 28 -19.12 -25.64 -21.00
C GLY A 28 -19.70 -24.45 -20.23
N GLY A 29 -19.60 -23.22 -20.76
CA GLY A 29 -20.25 -22.03 -20.17
C GLY A 29 -19.62 -21.52 -18.88
N ARG A 30 -18.44 -22.04 -18.52
CA ARG A 30 -17.73 -21.67 -17.29
C ARG A 30 -16.85 -20.44 -17.55
N MET A 31 -16.57 -19.69 -16.49
CA MET A 31 -15.57 -18.62 -16.51
C MET A 31 -14.44 -18.97 -15.57
N VAL A 32 -13.20 -18.75 -16.02
CA VAL A 32 -12.00 -18.89 -15.18
C VAL A 32 -11.36 -17.52 -14.99
N GLN A 33 -10.76 -17.34 -13.82
CA GLN A 33 -9.98 -16.15 -13.49
C GLN A 33 -8.50 -16.42 -13.79
N ARG A 34 -7.92 -15.65 -14.72
CA ARG A 34 -6.52 -15.78 -15.10
C ARG A 34 -5.73 -14.57 -14.61
N HIS A 35 -4.60 -14.81 -13.95
CA HIS A 35 -3.64 -13.75 -13.63
C HIS A 35 -2.90 -13.34 -14.90
N VAL A 36 -3.01 -12.06 -15.25
CA VAL A 36 -2.37 -11.48 -16.44
C VAL A 36 -1.09 -10.75 -16.07
N MET A 37 -1.07 -10.11 -14.89
CA MET A 37 0.09 -9.39 -14.40
C MET A 37 0.15 -9.44 -12.87
N TYR A 38 1.34 -9.72 -12.32
CA TYR A 38 1.62 -9.62 -10.89
C TYR A 38 2.26 -8.25 -10.64
N LEU A 39 1.57 -7.38 -9.90
CA LEU A 39 2.03 -6.01 -9.62
C LEU A 39 2.99 -5.95 -8.43
N GLY A 40 3.08 -7.03 -7.64
CA GLY A 40 3.91 -7.08 -6.46
C GLY A 40 3.24 -6.46 -5.23
N GLU A 41 4.06 -6.12 -4.25
CA GLU A 41 3.63 -5.58 -2.96
C GLU A 41 3.54 -4.06 -3.04
N ILE A 42 2.33 -3.52 -2.84
CA ILE A 42 2.13 -2.08 -2.69
C ILE A 42 2.03 -1.83 -1.20
N ASN A 43 3.04 -1.18 -0.63
CA ASN A 43 3.14 -0.98 0.81
C ASN A 43 2.34 0.25 1.24
N ASP A 44 1.55 0.10 2.30
CA ASP A 44 0.84 1.19 2.99
C ASP A 44 1.79 2.17 3.69
N LEU A 45 3.09 1.83 3.74
CA LEU A 45 4.13 2.63 4.37
C LEU A 45 4.40 3.98 3.68
N GLN A 46 3.73 4.29 2.57
CA GLN A 46 3.75 5.62 1.96
C GLN A 46 2.80 6.63 2.62
N GLU A 47 1.79 6.20 3.39
CA GLU A 47 0.89 7.16 4.07
C GLU A 47 1.54 7.84 5.29
N LEU A 48 2.45 7.17 6.00
CA LEU A 48 3.11 7.74 7.19
C LEU A 48 4.29 8.66 6.86
N ALA A 49 4.91 8.51 5.69
CA ALA A 49 6.05 9.36 5.29
C ALA A 49 5.63 10.80 4.96
N ALA A 50 4.36 11.04 4.61
CA ALA A 50 3.82 12.38 4.40
C ALA A 50 3.49 13.11 5.71
N VAL A 51 3.20 12.36 6.79
CA VAL A 51 2.77 12.94 8.08
C VAL A 51 3.97 13.41 8.92
N CYS A 52 5.12 12.74 8.83
CA CYS A 52 6.28 13.09 9.66
C CYS A 52 7.11 14.28 9.18
N PHE A 53 7.02 14.70 7.91
CA PHE A 53 7.78 15.87 7.42
C PHE A 53 7.13 17.22 7.73
N GLY A 54 5.86 17.23 8.18
CA GLY A 54 5.07 18.44 8.39
C GLY A 54 5.09 19.02 9.81
N THR A 55 5.62 18.33 10.82
CA THR A 55 5.44 18.72 12.24
C THR A 55 6.72 19.00 13.03
N GLN A 56 7.89 19.08 12.39
CA GLN A 56 9.18 19.32 13.10
C GLN A 56 9.73 20.75 13.01
N LEU A 57 8.94 21.74 12.62
CA LEU A 57 9.30 23.16 12.78
C LEU A 57 8.27 23.86 13.67
N GLY A 58 8.22 23.43 14.94
CA GLY A 58 7.68 24.26 16.02
C GLY A 58 8.69 25.35 16.40
N PRO A 59 8.24 26.55 16.81
CA PRO A 59 9.10 27.71 16.97
C PRO A 59 10.16 27.47 18.05
N HIS A 60 11.41 27.69 17.66
CA HIS A 60 12.59 27.67 18.51
C HIS A 60 12.37 28.55 19.76
N HIS A 61 12.48 27.93 20.93
CA HIS A 61 12.54 28.59 22.23
C HIS A 61 13.71 29.60 22.25
N ARG A 62 13.41 30.90 22.38
CA ARG A 62 14.39 31.94 22.67
C ARG A 62 14.22 32.34 24.13
N SER A 63 15.06 31.79 24.99
CA SER A 63 15.29 32.29 26.34
C SER A 63 16.17 33.53 26.32
N GLU A 64 15.98 34.37 27.34
CA GLU A 64 16.77 35.52 27.80
C GLU A 64 16.49 36.91 27.21
N GLN A 65 15.88 37.77 28.02
CA GLN A 65 16.53 39.00 28.50
C GLN A 65 15.81 39.62 29.72
N LYS A 66 16.53 39.62 30.84
CA LYS A 66 16.74 40.72 31.82
C LYS A 66 15.53 41.29 32.59
N TYR A 67 15.52 41.03 33.90
CA TYR A 67 15.28 42.01 34.96
C TYR A 67 16.21 41.70 36.14
#